data_AF-A0A7Y4TR95-F1
#
_entry.id   AF-A0A7Y4TR95-F1
#
_cell.length_a   1.000
_cell.length_b   1.000
_cell.length_c   1.000
_cell.angle_alpha   90.00
_cell.angle_beta   90.00
_cell.angle_gamma   90.00
#
_symmetry.space_group_name_H-M   'P 1'
#
loop_
_entity.id
_entity.type
_entity.pdbx_description
1 polymer ?
#
loop_
_entity_poly.entity_id
_entity_poly.type
_entity_poly.pdbx_seq_one_letter_code
_entity_poly.pdbx_strand_id
1 'polypeptide(L)'
;MKKYIVRLLLITAMFTVACNNKKGKATEEKKDTATKATTIGKQDFCKLTPLPYEVRCSNAGGVIIDPDVAQQYIADFRTRYPALESSYWISGCVIDALYIFFNDNANASYDGLWLTFGARELEPHQSTLSLVPSIYDNGKHVSQWEAVSKIRLPGSCNGSEFLTTNSEGAQRFRDIHRRENTTGVIRGLTRKVWIDECVINMLKALIDMYSRSDTPLNGLYIYSSAYYKTLPAEEQPKGYDPTTVQSSVVLVLSYTCKNDNKTYPAWEINRFLYELNKEKNKDVFNHGELCPTSCLNSDD
;
A
#
# COMPACT_ATOMS: atom_id res chain seq x y z
N MET A 1 36.01 57.61 -36.30
CA MET A 1 34.58 57.89 -36.62
C MET A 1 33.78 56.60 -36.50
N LYS A 2 32.62 56.67 -35.81
CA LYS A 2 31.58 55.63 -35.58
C LYS A 2 31.98 54.53 -34.60
N LYS A 3 31.62 54.55 -33.30
CA LYS A 3 30.34 54.70 -32.55
C LYS A 3 29.71 53.34 -32.17
N TYR A 4 29.54 53.22 -30.86
CA TYR A 4 28.75 52.27 -30.07
C TYR A 4 27.24 52.25 -30.44
N ILE A 5 26.50 51.35 -29.75
CA ILE A 5 25.01 51.28 -29.59
C ILE A 5 24.40 50.36 -30.68
N VAL A 6 23.80 49.19 -30.42
CA VAL A 6 22.64 48.90 -29.56
C VAL A 6 22.63 47.39 -29.18
N ARG A 7 22.72 47.09 -27.88
CA ARG A 7 22.05 45.93 -27.25
C ARG A 7 20.73 46.47 -26.70
N LEU A 8 19.58 46.09 -27.26
CA LEU A 8 18.26 46.00 -26.61
C LEU A 8 17.18 45.72 -27.67
N LEU A 9 16.12 45.02 -27.26
CA LEU A 9 14.83 44.79 -27.94
C LEU A 9 14.75 43.58 -28.88
N LEU A 10 14.29 42.46 -28.32
CA LEU A 10 13.11 41.71 -28.83
C LEU A 10 12.69 40.64 -27.81
N ILE A 11 12.33 41.09 -26.62
CA ILE A 11 11.27 40.45 -25.80
C ILE A 11 10.06 41.35 -26.01
N THR A 12 9.06 40.86 -26.75
CA THR A 12 7.61 41.16 -26.74
C THR A 12 7.03 41.04 -28.15
N ALA A 13 6.41 39.91 -28.42
CA ALA A 13 5.30 39.80 -29.37
C ALA A 13 4.44 38.58 -28.98
N MET A 14 3.68 38.72 -27.88
CA MET A 14 2.41 38.02 -27.75
C MET A 14 1.33 38.88 -28.42
N PHE A 15 0.30 38.23 -28.97
CA PHE A 15 -0.96 38.79 -29.48
C PHE A 15 -0.79 39.67 -30.75
N THR A 16 -1.33 39.35 -31.93
CA THR A 16 -2.68 38.92 -32.27
C THR A 16 -2.70 38.46 -33.73
N VAL A 17 -3.26 37.28 -34.04
CA VAL A 17 -4.07 37.10 -35.26
C VAL A 17 -5.23 36.17 -34.92
N ALA A 18 -6.41 36.67 -35.21
CA ALA A 18 -7.71 36.19 -34.81
C ALA A 18 -8.24 35.03 -35.66
N CYS A 19 -9.24 34.36 -35.08
CA CYS A 19 -10.20 33.47 -35.70
C CYS A 19 -10.78 33.97 -37.03
N ASN A 20 -10.92 33.06 -38.01
CA ASN A 20 -12.22 32.66 -38.57
C ASN A 20 -12.02 31.73 -39.78
N ASN A 21 -12.44 30.46 -39.65
CA ASN A 21 -13.44 29.95 -40.59
C ASN A 21 -14.23 28.80 -39.98
N LYS A 22 -15.55 28.91 -40.17
CA LYS A 22 -16.61 28.11 -39.58
C LYS A 22 -16.95 26.91 -40.48
N LYS A 23 -17.56 25.90 -39.82
CA LYS A 23 -18.51 24.88 -40.32
C LYS A 23 -17.93 23.58 -40.89
N GLY A 24 -17.86 22.61 -40.00
CA GLY A 24 -18.26 21.22 -40.24
C GLY A 24 -18.80 20.65 -38.93
N LYS A 25 -20.11 20.69 -38.71
CA LYS A 25 -20.76 20.01 -37.59
C LYS A 25 -20.72 18.50 -37.89
N ALA A 26 -19.75 17.80 -37.31
CA ALA A 26 -19.89 16.38 -37.00
C ALA A 26 -20.32 16.29 -35.54
N THR A 27 -21.51 15.76 -35.31
CA THR A 27 -22.07 15.48 -34.00
C THR A 27 -21.16 14.47 -33.31
N GLU A 28 -20.40 14.91 -32.32
CA GLU A 28 -19.74 14.01 -31.38
C GLU A 28 -20.83 13.26 -30.61
N GLU A 29 -21.00 11.98 -30.92
CA GLU A 29 -21.39 11.03 -29.88
C GLU A 29 -20.25 11.00 -28.88
N LYS A 30 -20.32 11.89 -27.88
CA LYS A 30 -19.64 11.66 -26.61
C LYS A 30 -20.19 10.34 -26.07
N LYS A 31 -19.48 9.25 -26.32
CA LYS A 31 -19.42 8.16 -25.36
C LYS A 31 -18.78 8.75 -24.12
N ASP A 32 -19.60 9.38 -23.29
CA ASP A 32 -19.38 9.52 -21.87
C ASP A 32 -19.29 8.10 -21.29
N THR A 33 -18.13 7.48 -21.49
CA THR A 33 -17.65 6.46 -20.56
C THR A 33 -17.02 7.24 -19.42
N ALA A 34 -17.85 8.06 -18.76
CA ALA A 34 -17.66 8.36 -17.36
C ALA A 34 -17.73 6.98 -16.70
N THR A 35 -16.55 6.37 -16.50
CA THR A 35 -16.39 5.31 -15.53
C THR A 35 -16.96 5.91 -14.26
N LYS A 36 -18.20 5.54 -13.93
CA LYS A 36 -18.82 5.86 -12.65
C LYS A 36 -17.77 5.40 -11.64
N ALA A 37 -17.04 6.35 -11.06
CA ALA A 37 -16.59 6.21 -9.70
C ALA A 37 -17.83 5.69 -8.99
N THR A 38 -17.77 4.43 -8.57
CA THR A 38 -18.85 3.88 -7.79
C THR A 38 -18.78 4.69 -6.51
N THR A 39 -19.55 5.78 -6.47
CA THR A 39 -19.96 6.40 -5.24
C THR A 39 -20.63 5.24 -4.53
N ILE A 40 -19.89 4.57 -3.66
CA ILE A 40 -20.44 3.61 -2.73
C ILE A 40 -21.56 4.39 -2.09
N GLY A 41 -22.80 4.05 -2.45
CA GLY A 41 -23.96 4.70 -1.86
C GLY A 41 -23.79 4.64 -0.36
N LYS A 42 -24.27 5.66 0.35
CA LYS A 42 -24.48 5.56 1.80
C LYS A 42 -25.47 4.43 2.06
N GLN A 43 -25.01 3.19 1.95
CA GLN A 43 -25.60 2.05 2.61
C GLN A 43 -25.28 2.29 4.07
N ASP A 44 -26.31 2.28 4.91
CA ASP A 44 -26.20 2.23 6.36
C ASP A 44 -25.55 0.89 6.76
N PHE A 45 -24.29 0.71 6.35
CA PHE A 45 -23.45 -0.38 6.79
C PHE A 45 -23.29 -0.26 8.30
N CYS A 46 -23.14 -1.41 8.97
CA CYS A 46 -22.86 -1.52 10.39
C CYS A 46 -21.91 -0.39 10.83
N LYS A 47 -22.47 0.67 11.44
CA LYS A 47 -21.71 1.90 11.70
C LYS A 47 -20.61 1.55 12.69
N LEU A 48 -19.37 1.66 12.23
CA LEU A 48 -18.21 1.45 13.08
C LEU A 48 -17.91 2.77 13.80
N THR A 49 -18.13 2.81 15.11
CA THR A 49 -17.82 3.99 15.91
C THR A 49 -16.37 3.91 16.40
N PRO A 50 -15.54 4.94 16.16
CA PRO A 50 -14.19 5.01 16.72
C PRO A 50 -14.19 4.97 18.25
N LEU A 51 -13.35 4.11 18.82
CA LEU A 51 -13.09 4.00 20.25
C LEU A 51 -11.78 4.73 20.57
N PRO A 52 -11.66 5.36 21.76
CA PRO A 52 -10.46 6.08 22.13
C PRO A 52 -9.26 5.13 22.15
N TYR A 53 -8.28 5.40 21.28
CA TYR A 53 -7.04 4.65 21.18
C TYR A 53 -5.84 5.58 21.23
N GLU A 54 -4.81 5.19 21.97
CA GLU A 54 -3.53 5.87 21.97
C GLU A 54 -2.54 5.10 21.12
N VAL A 55 -2.02 5.77 20.10
CA VAL A 55 -1.00 5.23 19.22
C VAL A 55 0.37 5.24 19.90
N ARG A 56 1.00 4.07 19.99
CA ARG A 56 2.25 3.83 20.76
C ARG A 56 3.47 3.43 19.93
N CYS A 57 3.38 3.43 18.60
CA CYS A 57 4.53 3.15 17.73
C CYS A 57 5.28 4.44 17.39
N SER A 58 6.60 4.44 17.48
CA SER A 58 7.43 5.63 17.23
C SER A 58 8.44 5.47 16.10
N ASN A 59 8.70 4.23 15.65
CA ASN A 59 9.79 3.92 14.71
C ASN A 59 9.27 3.31 13.38
N ALA A 60 7.96 3.23 13.19
CA ALA A 60 7.34 2.28 12.25
C ALA A 60 7.31 2.71 10.77
N GLY A 61 8.12 3.68 10.34
CA GLY A 61 7.98 4.28 9.01
C GLY A 61 6.65 5.03 8.91
N GLY A 62 6.73 6.35 8.78
CA GLY A 62 5.62 7.25 9.08
C GLY A 62 4.33 7.05 8.27
N VAL A 63 3.37 7.91 8.63
CA VAL A 63 2.16 8.27 7.89
C VAL A 63 1.08 7.20 7.78
N ILE A 64 0.09 7.25 8.70
CA ILE A 64 -1.31 7.02 8.34
C ILE A 64 -1.61 7.97 7.21
N ILE A 65 -1.76 7.41 6.02
CA ILE A 65 -2.19 8.15 4.85
C ILE A 65 -3.66 8.52 5.01
N ASP A 66 -4.01 9.74 4.59
CA ASP A 66 -5.41 10.13 4.44
C ASP A 66 -6.13 9.04 3.61
N PRO A 67 -7.24 8.48 4.10
CA PRO A 67 -7.95 7.42 3.38
C PRO A 67 -8.34 7.78 1.94
N ASP A 68 -8.63 9.06 1.65
CA ASP A 68 -9.01 9.49 0.30
C ASP A 68 -7.80 9.43 -0.64
N VAL A 69 -6.63 9.85 -0.14
CA VAL A 69 -5.36 9.72 -0.87
C VAL A 69 -4.97 8.25 -1.02
N ALA A 70 -5.17 7.45 0.02
CA ALA A 70 -4.91 6.01 -0.01
C ALA A 70 -5.71 5.31 -1.10
N GLN A 71 -7.01 5.62 -1.18
CA GLN A 71 -7.90 5.07 -2.22
C GLN A 71 -7.46 5.49 -3.62
N GLN A 72 -6.96 6.72 -3.80
CA GLN A 72 -6.37 7.15 -5.06
C GLN A 72 -5.12 6.31 -5.41
N TYR A 73 -4.20 6.09 -4.47
CA TYR A 73 -3.00 5.29 -4.72
C TYR A 73 -3.31 3.81 -5.03
N ILE A 74 -4.37 3.27 -4.43
CA ILE A 74 -4.85 1.92 -4.74
C ILE A 74 -5.44 1.87 -6.16
N ALA A 75 -6.22 2.88 -6.56
CA ALA A 75 -6.75 2.98 -7.92
C ALA A 75 -5.63 3.12 -8.96
N ASP A 76 -4.60 3.91 -8.65
CA ASP A 76 -3.41 4.08 -9.48
C ASP A 76 -2.66 2.76 -9.65
N PHE A 77 -2.48 1.98 -8.57
CA PHE A 77 -1.86 0.66 -8.65
C PHE A 77 -2.62 -0.26 -9.61
N ARG A 78 -3.94 -0.37 -9.46
CA ARG A 78 -4.79 -1.21 -10.33
C ARG A 78 -4.69 -0.81 -11.80
N THR A 79 -4.62 0.48 -12.06
CA THR A 79 -4.51 1.01 -13.42
C THR A 79 -3.15 0.70 -14.02
N ARG A 80 -2.07 0.77 -13.24
CA ARG A 80 -0.70 0.54 -13.69
C ARG A 80 -0.34 -0.93 -13.81
N TYR A 81 -0.89 -1.76 -12.92
CA TYR A 81 -0.55 -3.18 -12.78
C TYR A 81 -1.81 -4.05 -12.80
N PRO A 82 -2.61 -4.03 -13.88
CA PRO A 82 -3.91 -4.72 -13.93
C PRO A 82 -3.81 -6.25 -13.84
N ALA A 83 -2.62 -6.82 -14.07
CA ALA A 83 -2.37 -8.25 -13.93
C ALA A 83 -2.00 -8.67 -12.49
N LEU A 84 -1.72 -7.72 -11.59
CA LEU A 84 -1.32 -7.99 -10.21
C LEU A 84 -2.52 -7.88 -9.27
N GLU A 85 -2.53 -8.74 -8.26
CA GLU A 85 -3.52 -8.70 -7.20
C GLU A 85 -3.37 -7.39 -6.40
N SER A 86 -4.48 -6.68 -6.24
CA SER A 86 -4.50 -5.34 -5.65
C SER A 86 -4.97 -5.31 -4.20
N SER A 87 -5.46 -6.44 -3.68
CA SER A 87 -5.95 -6.55 -2.32
C SER A 87 -5.83 -7.97 -1.80
N TYR A 88 -5.31 -8.10 -0.59
CA TYR A 88 -5.25 -9.34 0.17
C TYR A 88 -6.07 -9.14 1.45
N TRP A 89 -6.74 -10.19 1.91
CA TRP A 89 -7.44 -10.15 3.19
C TRP A 89 -6.87 -11.22 4.12
N ILE A 90 -6.49 -10.80 5.33
CA ILE A 90 -5.92 -11.65 6.36
C ILE A 90 -6.85 -11.62 7.57
N SER A 91 -7.19 -12.80 8.07
CA SER A 91 -8.05 -12.95 9.24
C SER A 91 -7.35 -12.46 10.53
N GLY A 92 -8.15 -11.98 11.49
CA GLY A 92 -7.66 -11.52 12.80
C GLY A 92 -6.88 -12.60 13.56
N CYS A 93 -7.20 -13.88 13.34
CA CYS A 93 -6.46 -14.98 13.97
C CYS A 93 -5.00 -15.11 13.46
N VAL A 94 -4.69 -14.66 12.24
CA VAL A 94 -3.30 -14.60 11.75
C VAL A 94 -2.55 -13.48 12.48
N ILE A 95 -3.22 -12.34 12.71
CA ILE A 95 -2.66 -11.23 13.49
C ILE A 95 -2.42 -11.66 14.93
N ASP A 96 -3.37 -12.39 15.53
CA ASP A 96 -3.20 -12.99 16.86
C ASP A 96 -2.00 -13.95 16.91
N ALA A 97 -1.86 -14.81 15.90
CA ALA A 97 -0.74 -15.75 15.83
C ALA A 97 0.61 -15.04 15.67
N LEU A 98 0.68 -13.99 14.86
CA LEU A 98 1.86 -13.15 14.73
C LEU A 98 2.19 -12.42 16.03
N TYR A 99 1.19 -11.84 16.69
CA TYR A 99 1.34 -11.20 18.00
C TYR A 99 1.89 -12.17 19.05
N ILE A 100 1.32 -13.37 19.15
CA ILE A 100 1.81 -14.42 20.06
C ILE A 100 3.25 -14.81 19.70
N PHE A 101 3.54 -15.00 18.41
CA PHE A 101 4.88 -15.33 17.95
C PHE A 101 5.92 -14.28 18.38
N PHE A 102 5.66 -12.98 18.16
CA PHE A 102 6.61 -11.93 18.56
C PHE A 102 6.79 -11.86 20.08
N ASN A 103 5.71 -12.02 20.87
CA ASN A 103 5.82 -12.03 22.33
C ASN A 103 6.57 -13.25 22.87
N ASP A 104 6.27 -14.45 22.37
CA ASP A 104 6.91 -15.69 22.80
C ASP A 104 8.40 -15.73 22.42
N ASN A 105 8.78 -14.96 21.39
CA ASN A 105 10.14 -14.90 20.87
C ASN A 105 10.79 -13.53 21.09
N ALA A 106 10.35 -12.75 22.10
CA ALA A 106 10.92 -11.44 22.40
C ALA A 106 12.44 -11.48 22.64
N ASN A 107 12.97 -12.62 23.10
CA ASN A 107 14.41 -12.84 23.30
C ASN A 107 15.20 -13.11 22.01
N ALA A 108 14.53 -13.41 20.89
CA ALA A 108 15.16 -13.78 19.61
C ALA A 108 15.37 -12.58 18.67
N SER A 109 15.17 -11.35 19.17
CA SER A 109 15.43 -10.09 18.44
C SER A 109 14.65 -9.95 17.13
N TYR A 110 13.49 -10.60 17.02
CA TYR A 110 12.55 -10.28 15.95
C TYR A 110 12.11 -8.82 16.10
N ASP A 111 12.14 -8.07 15.00
CA ASP A 111 11.90 -6.64 14.98
C ASP A 111 10.67 -6.23 14.14
N GLY A 112 10.10 -7.19 13.42
CA GLY A 112 8.96 -6.95 12.56
C GLY A 112 8.71 -8.04 11.55
N LEU A 113 8.11 -7.63 10.43
CA LEU A 113 7.57 -8.49 9.40
C LEU A 113 7.84 -7.89 8.02
N TRP A 114 8.35 -8.70 7.09
CA TRP A 114 8.30 -8.42 5.68
C TRP A 114 7.00 -8.92 5.05
N LEU A 115 6.24 -8.01 4.46
CA LEU A 115 5.21 -8.33 3.47
C LEU A 115 5.88 -8.56 2.12
N THR A 116 6.05 -9.80 1.71
CA THR A 116 6.77 -10.18 0.49
C THR A 116 5.80 -10.60 -0.60
N PHE A 117 5.87 -9.95 -1.77
CA PHE A 117 5.10 -10.34 -2.94
C PHE A 117 5.76 -11.52 -3.67
N GLY A 118 4.97 -12.54 -3.95
CA GLY A 118 5.35 -13.73 -4.70
C GLY A 118 4.51 -13.91 -5.96
N ALA A 119 4.91 -14.85 -6.82
CA ALA A 119 4.06 -15.37 -7.89
C ALA A 119 3.37 -16.65 -7.41
N ARG A 120 2.12 -16.89 -7.85
CA ARG A 120 1.45 -18.17 -7.58
C ARG A 120 2.10 -19.30 -8.37
N GLU A 121 2.18 -20.49 -7.79
CA GLU A 121 2.86 -21.63 -8.40
C GLU A 121 2.21 -22.06 -9.72
N LEU A 122 0.88 -22.21 -9.72
CA LEU A 122 0.10 -22.66 -10.87
C LEU A 122 -0.26 -21.51 -11.84
N GLU A 123 -0.25 -20.28 -11.35
CA GLU A 123 -0.66 -19.09 -12.10
C GLU A 123 0.42 -18.00 -11.96
N PRO A 124 1.60 -18.20 -12.58
CA PRO A 124 2.81 -17.40 -12.30
C PRO A 124 2.70 -15.93 -12.73
N HIS A 125 1.64 -15.57 -13.47
CA HIS A 125 1.30 -14.19 -13.81
C HIS A 125 0.41 -13.49 -12.78
N GLN A 126 -0.08 -14.21 -11.76
CA GLN A 126 -0.79 -13.67 -10.62
C GLN A 126 0.14 -13.56 -9.41
N SER A 127 -0.06 -12.52 -8.61
CA SER A 127 0.70 -12.32 -7.38
C SER A 127 0.06 -13.00 -6.18
N THR A 128 0.90 -13.34 -5.21
CA THR A 128 0.55 -13.76 -3.86
C THR A 128 1.30 -12.90 -2.84
N LEU A 129 0.96 -13.02 -1.57
CA LEU A 129 1.58 -12.31 -0.46
C LEU A 129 2.05 -13.30 0.61
N SER A 130 3.25 -13.07 1.13
CA SER A 130 3.83 -13.83 2.23
C SER A 130 4.20 -12.91 3.38
N LEU A 131 3.87 -13.32 4.61
CA LEU A 131 4.20 -12.64 5.85
C LEU A 131 5.41 -13.35 6.43
N VAL A 132 6.57 -12.70 6.41
CA VAL A 132 7.84 -13.31 6.81
C VAL A 132 8.43 -12.51 7.97
N PRO A 133 8.59 -13.10 9.18
CA PRO A 133 9.25 -12.42 10.29
C PRO A 133 10.62 -11.86 9.91
N SER A 134 11.06 -10.81 10.57
CA SER A 134 12.40 -10.24 10.39
C SER A 134 13.14 -10.08 11.70
N ILE A 135 14.46 -10.03 11.60
CA ILE A 135 15.37 -9.58 12.66
C ILE A 135 16.15 -8.37 12.17
N TYR A 136 16.59 -7.52 13.09
CA TYR A 136 17.54 -6.46 12.77
C TYR A 136 18.96 -6.99 12.89
N ASP A 137 19.66 -7.13 11.77
CA ASP A 137 21.06 -7.54 11.74
C ASP A 137 21.88 -6.61 10.84
N ASN A 138 23.06 -6.20 11.35
CA ASN A 138 24.02 -5.37 10.62
C ASN A 138 23.41 -4.13 9.93
N GLY A 139 22.50 -3.46 10.62
CA GLY A 139 21.86 -2.23 10.13
C GLY A 139 20.70 -2.47 9.15
N LYS A 140 20.22 -3.71 9.00
CA LYS A 140 19.19 -4.09 8.02
C LYS A 140 18.15 -5.03 8.64
N HIS A 141 16.92 -4.95 8.13
CA HIS A 141 15.87 -5.91 8.45
C HIS A 141 16.00 -7.17 7.56
N VAL A 142 16.38 -8.31 8.14
CA VAL A 142 16.65 -9.57 7.42
C VAL A 142 15.45 -10.50 7.53
N SER A 143 14.99 -11.05 6.40
CA SER A 143 13.86 -11.99 6.36
C SER A 143 14.22 -13.32 7.03
N GLN A 144 13.30 -13.89 7.82
CA GLN A 144 13.49 -15.15 8.54
C GLN A 144 12.48 -16.19 8.06
N TRP A 145 12.68 -16.72 6.86
CA TRP A 145 11.76 -17.68 6.22
C TRP A 145 11.53 -18.95 7.05
N GLU A 146 12.57 -19.47 7.70
CA GLU A 146 12.48 -20.64 8.58
C GLU A 146 11.58 -20.40 9.81
N ALA A 147 11.48 -19.14 10.27
CA ALA A 147 10.65 -18.78 11.40
C ALA A 147 9.16 -18.85 11.10
N VAL A 148 8.76 -18.79 9.84
CA VAL A 148 7.35 -18.87 9.42
C VAL A 148 6.72 -20.18 9.88
N SER A 149 7.47 -21.30 9.82
CA SER A 149 7.02 -22.62 10.29
C SER A 149 6.71 -22.68 11.79
N LYS A 150 7.24 -21.72 12.57
CA LYS A 150 7.05 -21.63 14.03
C LYS A 150 5.78 -20.87 14.40
N ILE A 151 5.17 -20.15 13.46
CA ILE A 151 3.93 -19.41 13.69
C ILE A 151 2.77 -20.40 13.69
N ARG A 152 2.16 -20.60 14.85
CA ARG A 152 1.07 -21.56 15.04
C ARG A 152 -0.28 -20.89 14.81
N LEU A 153 -0.92 -21.21 13.68
CA LEU A 153 -2.30 -20.83 13.44
C LEU A 153 -3.26 -21.73 14.23
N PRO A 154 -4.28 -21.17 14.91
CA PRO A 154 -5.39 -21.97 15.44
C PRO A 154 -6.05 -22.79 14.31
N GLY A 155 -6.52 -24.00 14.60
CA GLY A 155 -7.09 -24.89 13.56
C GLY A 155 -8.33 -24.35 12.82
N SER A 156 -8.99 -23.32 13.35
CA SER A 156 -10.10 -22.60 12.71
C SER A 156 -9.66 -21.38 11.88
N CYS A 157 -8.35 -21.11 11.81
CA CYS A 157 -7.79 -19.93 11.16
C CYS A 157 -7.41 -20.23 9.71
N ASN A 158 -8.15 -19.65 8.77
CA ASN A 158 -7.71 -19.58 7.37
C ASN A 158 -6.63 -18.50 7.25
N GLY A 159 -5.49 -18.84 6.65
CA GLY A 159 -4.35 -17.94 6.55
C GLY A 159 -2.99 -18.60 6.37
N SER A 160 -2.92 -19.93 6.31
CA SER A 160 -1.67 -20.66 6.03
C SER A 160 -1.04 -20.28 4.70
N GLU A 161 -1.86 -19.86 3.73
CA GLU A 161 -1.43 -19.36 2.43
C GLU A 161 -0.54 -18.11 2.52
N PHE A 162 -0.67 -17.32 3.59
CA PHE A 162 0.16 -16.14 3.84
C PHE A 162 1.43 -16.48 4.64
N LEU A 163 1.47 -17.63 5.32
CA LEU A 163 2.59 -18.09 6.14
C LEU A 163 3.35 -19.21 5.43
N THR A 164 3.97 -18.86 4.30
CA THR A 164 4.78 -19.79 3.50
C THR A 164 6.27 -19.68 3.82
N THR A 165 6.94 -20.82 3.92
CA THR A 165 8.40 -20.92 4.04
C THR A 165 9.09 -20.90 2.67
N ASN A 166 8.34 -20.96 1.56
CA ASN A 166 8.90 -21.06 0.22
C ASN A 166 9.27 -19.68 -0.37
N SER A 167 10.56 -19.37 -0.36
CA SER A 167 11.12 -18.16 -0.97
C SER A 167 11.10 -18.17 -2.51
N GLU A 168 10.89 -19.32 -3.16
CA GLU A 168 10.89 -19.46 -4.63
C GLU A 168 9.78 -18.61 -5.28
N GLY A 169 8.61 -18.50 -4.65
CA GLY A 169 7.53 -17.64 -5.13
C GLY A 169 7.96 -16.16 -5.22
N ALA A 170 8.71 -15.67 -4.23
CA ALA A 170 9.27 -14.32 -4.23
C ALA A 170 10.36 -14.12 -5.29
N GLN A 171 11.13 -15.18 -5.59
CA GLN A 171 12.11 -15.15 -6.67
C GLN A 171 11.43 -15.10 -8.05
N ARG A 172 10.43 -15.96 -8.28
CA ARG A 172 9.64 -15.95 -9.52
C ARG A 172 8.93 -14.61 -9.74
N PHE A 173 8.42 -13.97 -8.69
CA PHE A 173 7.86 -12.62 -8.79
C PHE A 173 8.87 -11.63 -9.40
N ARG A 174 10.12 -11.69 -8.94
CA ARG A 174 11.22 -10.88 -9.49
C ARG A 174 11.44 -11.20 -10.98
N ASP A 175 11.51 -12.49 -11.31
CA ASP A 175 11.87 -12.96 -12.65
C ASP A 175 10.77 -12.76 -13.69
N ILE A 176 9.51 -12.59 -13.27
CA ILE A 176 8.36 -12.41 -14.14
C ILE A 176 8.00 -10.93 -14.25
N HIS A 177 7.86 -10.25 -13.11
CA HIS A 177 7.34 -8.89 -13.07
C HIS A 177 8.42 -7.80 -13.04
N ARG A 178 9.69 -8.18 -12.83
CA ARG A 178 10.79 -7.23 -12.65
C ARG A 178 12.06 -7.55 -13.45
N ARG A 179 11.98 -8.36 -14.50
CA ARG A 179 13.14 -8.76 -15.33
C ARG A 179 14.14 -7.63 -15.54
N GLU A 180 15.33 -7.81 -14.97
CA GLU A 180 16.47 -6.95 -15.27
C GLU A 180 16.89 -7.21 -16.71
N ASN A 181 17.21 -6.14 -17.45
CA ASN A 181 17.65 -6.14 -18.86
C ASN A 181 16.58 -6.28 -19.96
N THR A 182 15.29 -6.19 -19.64
CA THR A 182 14.25 -5.89 -20.64
C THR A 182 13.92 -4.40 -20.69
N THR A 183 13.89 -3.78 -21.88
CA THR A 183 13.30 -2.46 -22.08
C THR A 183 11.86 -2.47 -21.57
N GLY A 184 11.56 -1.67 -20.53
CA GLY A 184 10.29 -1.72 -19.82
C GLY A 184 10.36 -2.23 -18.37
N VAL A 185 11.56 -2.29 -17.75
CA VAL A 185 11.70 -2.58 -16.31
C VAL A 185 10.72 -1.73 -15.49
N ILE A 186 9.85 -2.39 -14.73
CA ILE A 186 8.97 -1.73 -13.75
C ILE A 186 9.81 -1.41 -12.50
N ARG A 187 10.74 -0.44 -12.61
CA ARG A 187 11.67 -0.07 -11.53
C ARG A 187 10.95 0.41 -10.26
N GLY A 188 9.69 0.84 -10.38
CA GLY A 188 8.86 1.29 -9.28
C GLY A 188 8.13 0.18 -8.49
N LEU A 189 8.15 -1.09 -8.94
CA LEU A 189 7.41 -2.17 -8.28
C LEU A 189 8.18 -2.75 -7.09
N THR A 190 7.71 -2.43 -5.89
CA THR A 190 8.20 -2.96 -4.62
C THR A 190 7.94 -4.45 -4.50
N ARG A 191 8.98 -5.22 -4.14
CA ARG A 191 8.88 -6.67 -3.89
C ARG A 191 8.54 -6.99 -2.44
N LYS A 192 8.98 -6.17 -1.51
CA LYS A 192 8.65 -6.35 -0.10
C LYS A 192 8.54 -5.03 0.64
N VAL A 193 7.62 -4.98 1.61
CA VAL A 193 7.40 -3.86 2.52
C VAL A 193 7.65 -4.35 3.93
N TRP A 194 8.60 -3.75 4.65
CA TRP A 194 8.84 -4.07 6.05
C TRP A 194 7.77 -3.42 6.91
N ILE A 195 7.39 -4.02 8.02
CA ILE A 195 6.46 -3.51 9.00
C ILE A 195 7.03 -3.82 10.38
N ASP A 196 7.18 -2.79 11.21
CA ASP A 196 7.63 -2.91 12.59
C ASP A 196 6.69 -3.80 13.43
N GLU A 197 7.23 -4.60 14.35
CA GLU A 197 6.45 -5.43 15.27
C GLU A 197 5.40 -4.63 16.07
N CYS A 198 5.69 -3.36 16.36
CA CYS A 198 4.77 -2.47 17.04
C CYS A 198 3.45 -2.30 16.28
N VAL A 199 3.49 -2.32 14.94
CA VAL A 199 2.27 -2.25 14.12
C VAL A 199 1.41 -3.48 14.35
N ILE A 200 2.01 -4.66 14.47
CA ILE A 200 1.28 -5.90 14.79
C ILE A 200 0.65 -5.81 16.18
N ASN A 201 1.40 -5.30 17.16
CA ASN A 201 0.89 -5.05 18.52
C ASN A 201 -0.28 -4.05 18.52
N MET A 202 -0.19 -2.98 17.73
CA MET A 202 -1.27 -2.01 17.57
C MET A 202 -2.51 -2.64 16.92
N LEU A 203 -2.34 -3.39 15.83
CA LEU A 203 -3.43 -4.07 15.14
C LEU A 203 -4.16 -5.03 16.09
N LYS A 204 -3.40 -5.82 16.88
CA LYS A 204 -3.94 -6.70 17.91
C LYS A 204 -4.75 -5.92 18.94
N ALA A 205 -4.19 -4.85 19.49
CA ALA A 205 -4.85 -4.03 20.51
C ALA A 205 -6.16 -3.41 19.99
N LEU A 206 -6.19 -2.97 18.74
CA LEU A 206 -7.40 -2.47 18.09
C LEU A 206 -8.44 -3.58 17.91
N ILE A 207 -8.04 -4.77 17.42
CA ILE A 207 -8.96 -5.91 17.28
C ILE A 207 -9.56 -6.29 18.65
N ASP A 208 -8.76 -6.38 19.70
CA ASP A 208 -9.21 -6.71 21.05
C ASP A 208 -10.17 -5.67 21.62
N MET A 209 -9.86 -4.38 21.40
CA MET A 209 -10.71 -3.28 21.83
C MET A 209 -12.11 -3.37 21.20
N TYR A 210 -12.20 -3.80 19.94
CA TYR A 210 -13.46 -3.94 19.21
C TYR A 210 -14.14 -5.29 19.38
N SER A 211 -13.49 -6.28 20.00
CA SER A 211 -14.00 -7.66 20.14
C SER A 211 -15.38 -7.76 20.79
N ARG A 212 -15.71 -6.80 21.67
CA ARG A 212 -17.00 -6.73 22.39
C ARG A 212 -17.96 -5.69 21.82
N SER A 213 -17.59 -5.02 20.74
CA SER A 213 -18.44 -4.02 20.09
C SER A 213 -19.54 -4.69 19.25
N ASP A 214 -20.54 -3.91 18.84
CA ASP A 214 -21.59 -4.40 17.93
C ASP A 214 -21.07 -4.74 16.54
N THR A 215 -19.90 -4.20 16.16
CA THR A 215 -19.22 -4.37 14.88
C THR A 215 -17.76 -4.80 15.13
N PRO A 216 -17.50 -6.07 15.53
CA PRO A 216 -16.15 -6.51 15.84
C PRO A 216 -15.22 -6.42 14.64
N LEU A 217 -14.02 -5.90 14.88
CA LEU A 217 -12.92 -6.01 13.94
C LEU A 217 -12.47 -7.46 13.87
N ASN A 218 -12.15 -7.94 12.67
CA ASN A 218 -11.93 -9.37 12.43
C ASN A 218 -10.79 -9.70 11.47
N GLY A 219 -9.97 -8.70 11.12
CA GLY A 219 -8.87 -8.90 10.19
C GLY A 219 -8.31 -7.61 9.63
N LEU A 220 -7.62 -7.76 8.50
CA LEU A 220 -6.86 -6.71 7.83
C LEU A 220 -6.93 -6.92 6.32
N TYR A 221 -7.32 -5.87 5.60
CA TYR A 221 -7.02 -5.73 4.19
C TYR A 221 -5.62 -5.14 4.00
N ILE A 222 -4.85 -5.75 3.09
CA ILE A 222 -3.59 -5.23 2.59
C ILE A 222 -3.80 -4.88 1.12
N TYR A 223 -3.90 -3.59 0.82
CA TYR A 223 -4.05 -3.11 -0.55
C TYR A 223 -2.71 -2.77 -1.15
N SER A 224 -2.45 -3.24 -2.37
CA SER A 224 -1.31 -2.76 -3.15
C SER A 224 -1.58 -1.31 -3.60
N SER A 225 -0.59 -0.43 -3.49
CA SER A 225 -0.73 1.00 -3.80
C SER A 225 0.45 1.50 -4.64
N ALA A 226 0.25 2.56 -5.42
CA ALA A 226 1.29 3.21 -6.21
C ALA A 226 1.19 4.73 -6.09
N TYR A 227 2.32 5.40 -5.90
CA TYR A 227 2.39 6.85 -5.72
C TYR A 227 3.65 7.44 -6.37
N TYR A 228 3.68 8.75 -6.60
CA TYR A 228 4.87 9.45 -7.09
C TYR A 228 5.75 9.89 -5.92
N LYS A 229 7.04 9.55 -5.98
CA LYS A 229 8.04 9.81 -4.93
C LYS A 229 8.34 11.29 -4.70
N THR A 230 8.10 12.14 -5.69
CA THR A 230 8.64 13.51 -5.73
C THR A 230 7.62 14.62 -5.50
N LEU A 231 6.32 14.33 -5.36
CA LEU A 231 5.29 15.37 -5.28
C LEU A 231 4.20 15.04 -4.24
N PRO A 232 3.71 16.07 -3.51
CA PRO A 232 2.47 15.95 -2.72
C PRO A 232 1.36 15.34 -3.57
N ALA A 233 0.46 14.56 -2.96
CA ALA A 233 -0.61 13.85 -3.67
C ALA A 233 -1.43 14.78 -4.59
N GLU A 234 -1.62 16.03 -4.18
CA GLU A 234 -2.38 17.06 -4.89
C GLU A 234 -1.66 17.62 -6.13
N GLU A 235 -0.34 17.44 -6.24
CA GLU A 235 0.50 18.08 -7.27
C GLU A 235 1.05 17.09 -8.30
N GLN A 236 0.65 15.82 -8.24
CA GLN A 236 1.19 14.77 -9.10
C GLN A 236 0.85 15.02 -10.59
N PRO A 237 1.84 15.03 -11.50
CA PRO A 237 1.66 15.41 -12.89
C PRO A 237 0.77 14.41 -13.63
N LYS A 238 -0.05 14.93 -14.54
CA LYS A 238 -0.75 14.15 -15.55
C LYS A 238 0.25 13.73 -16.63
N GLY A 239 0.94 12.61 -16.43
CA GLY A 239 1.93 12.12 -17.38
C GLY A 239 2.86 11.07 -16.77
N TYR A 240 3.37 10.19 -17.61
CA TYR A 240 4.09 8.97 -17.22
C TYR A 240 5.60 9.23 -17.10
N ASP A 241 6.15 9.10 -15.89
CA ASP A 241 7.57 8.77 -15.67
C ASP A 241 7.69 7.61 -14.65
N PRO A 242 7.95 6.37 -15.10
CA PRO A 242 8.04 5.19 -14.24
C PRO A 242 9.24 5.21 -13.29
N THR A 243 10.19 6.14 -13.45
CA THR A 243 11.31 6.33 -12.52
C THR A 243 10.93 7.15 -11.29
N THR A 244 9.80 7.84 -11.34
CA THR A 244 9.27 8.66 -10.23
C THR A 244 8.16 7.98 -9.45
N VAL A 245 7.69 6.81 -9.89
CA VAL A 245 6.59 6.06 -9.26
C VAL A 245 7.16 4.94 -8.38
N GLN A 246 6.57 4.76 -7.21
CA GLN A 246 6.91 3.71 -6.26
C GLN A 246 5.63 3.00 -5.80
N SER A 247 5.67 1.66 -5.70
CA SER A 247 4.58 0.89 -5.12
C SER A 247 4.81 0.58 -3.64
N SER A 248 3.74 0.41 -2.88
CA SER A 248 3.72 0.08 -1.46
C SER A 248 2.49 -0.79 -1.16
N VAL A 249 2.18 -0.96 0.11
CA VAL A 249 0.88 -1.41 0.59
C VAL A 249 0.16 -0.30 1.36
N VAL A 250 -1.15 -0.45 1.54
CA VAL A 250 -1.98 0.26 2.51
C VAL A 250 -2.67 -0.80 3.35
N LEU A 251 -2.55 -0.68 4.67
CA LEU A 251 -3.14 -1.57 5.65
C LEU A 251 -4.45 -0.96 6.14
N VAL A 252 -5.53 -1.73 6.13
CA VAL A 252 -6.87 -1.27 6.55
C VAL A 252 -7.52 -2.37 7.35
N LEU A 253 -7.84 -2.13 8.62
CA LEU A 253 -8.55 -3.10 9.45
C LEU A 253 -9.87 -3.52 8.77
N SER A 254 -10.39 -4.70 9.09
CA SER A 254 -11.67 -5.17 8.54
C SER A 254 -12.67 -5.51 9.63
N TYR A 255 -13.95 -5.50 9.27
CA TYR A 255 -15.05 -5.99 10.11
C TYR A 255 -16.04 -6.79 9.25
N THR A 256 -16.77 -7.72 9.85
CA THR A 256 -17.92 -8.37 9.19
C THR A 256 -19.21 -7.72 9.66
N CYS A 257 -20.02 -7.25 8.71
CA CYS A 257 -21.33 -6.70 9.04
C CYS A 257 -22.33 -7.83 9.30
N LYS A 258 -23.02 -7.79 10.45
CA LYS A 258 -23.99 -8.84 10.85
C LYS A 258 -25.15 -8.97 9.87
N ASN A 259 -25.52 -7.88 9.20
CA ASN A 259 -26.72 -7.83 8.34
C ASN A 259 -26.58 -8.65 7.05
N ASP A 260 -25.37 -8.77 6.50
CA ASP A 260 -25.13 -9.49 5.24
C ASP A 260 -23.97 -10.50 5.32
N ASN A 261 -23.35 -10.63 6.50
CA ASN A 261 -22.22 -11.51 6.77
C ASN A 261 -21.03 -11.29 5.81
N LYS A 262 -20.87 -10.07 5.28
CA LYS A 262 -19.76 -9.70 4.41
C LYS A 262 -18.70 -8.92 5.18
N THR A 263 -17.45 -9.08 4.75
CA THR A 263 -16.30 -8.37 5.31
C THR A 263 -16.05 -7.07 4.56
N TYR A 264 -15.81 -5.99 5.30
CA TYR A 264 -15.63 -4.64 4.80
C TYR A 264 -14.36 -4.00 5.35
N PRO A 265 -13.68 -3.13 4.58
CA PRO A 265 -12.57 -2.33 5.08
C PRO A 265 -13.09 -1.24 6.03
N ALA A 266 -12.45 -1.14 7.20
CA ALA A 266 -12.73 -0.18 8.26
C ALA A 266 -12.07 1.18 8.00
N TRP A 267 -12.38 1.81 6.88
CA TRP A 267 -11.81 3.12 6.51
C TRP A 267 -12.09 4.20 7.56
N GLU A 268 -13.17 4.07 8.32
CA GLU A 268 -13.52 4.94 9.43
C GLU A 268 -12.48 4.89 10.57
N ILE A 269 -11.92 3.71 10.84
CA ILE A 269 -10.85 3.55 11.84
C ILE A 269 -9.55 4.15 11.30
N ASN A 270 -9.20 3.87 10.05
CA ASN A 270 -8.03 4.49 9.42
C ASN A 270 -8.14 6.02 9.44
N ARG A 271 -9.32 6.57 9.16
CA ARG A 271 -9.56 8.02 9.24
C ARG A 271 -9.41 8.55 10.67
N PHE A 272 -9.97 7.86 11.64
CA PHE A 272 -9.81 8.24 13.04
C PHE A 272 -8.34 8.23 13.48
N LEU A 273 -7.59 7.19 13.12
CA LEU A 273 -6.16 7.10 13.40
C LEU A 273 -5.39 8.23 12.69
N TYR A 274 -5.71 8.54 11.43
CA TYR A 274 -5.12 9.67 10.70
C TYR A 274 -5.32 10.98 11.45
N GLU A 275 -6.56 11.28 11.81
CA GLU A 275 -6.95 12.51 12.50
C GLU A 275 -6.31 12.65 13.89
N LEU A 276 -6.12 11.53 14.60
CA LEU A 276 -5.40 11.53 15.89
C LEU A 276 -3.89 11.81 15.75
N ASN A 277 -3.28 11.44 14.62
CA ASN A 277 -1.83 11.52 14.43
C ASN A 277 -1.38 12.69 13.57
N LYS A 278 -2.25 13.28 12.73
CA LYS A 278 -1.91 14.38 11.83
C LYS A 278 -1.32 15.60 12.54
N GLU A 279 -1.71 15.84 13.80
CA GLU A 279 -1.18 16.94 14.62
C GLU A 279 0.05 16.56 15.45
N LYS A 280 0.29 15.26 15.64
CA LYS A 280 1.26 14.75 16.62
C LYS A 280 2.61 14.38 16.02
N ASN A 281 2.80 14.47 14.69
CA ASN A 281 4.01 13.99 14.00
C ASN A 281 4.44 12.58 14.46
N LYS A 282 3.49 11.74 14.89
CA LYS A 282 3.77 10.39 15.37
C LYS A 282 3.67 9.42 14.20
N ASP A 283 4.81 8.83 13.87
CA ASP A 283 5.05 7.93 12.76
C ASP A 283 4.34 6.60 12.95
N VAL A 284 3.06 6.54 12.59
CA VAL A 284 2.35 5.26 12.62
C VAL A 284 1.52 5.11 11.37
N PHE A 285 1.75 3.98 10.70
CA PHE A 285 0.83 3.16 9.89
C PHE A 285 0.41 3.66 8.50
N ASN A 286 1.23 3.48 7.48
CA ASN A 286 0.77 2.98 6.16
C ASN A 286 1.87 2.78 5.11
N HIS A 287 3.14 2.94 5.45
CA HIS A 287 4.22 2.42 4.61
C HIS A 287 5.42 2.16 5.52
N GLY A 288 5.80 0.90 5.72
CA GLY A 288 7.11 0.67 6.32
C GLY A 288 8.20 0.70 5.25
N GLU A 289 9.39 0.17 5.56
CA GLU A 289 10.53 0.33 4.68
C GLU A 289 10.30 -0.37 3.33
N LEU A 290 10.34 0.41 2.25
CA LEU A 290 10.11 -0.08 0.90
C LEU A 290 11.38 -0.60 0.27
N CYS A 291 11.29 -1.81 -0.28
CA CYS A 291 12.40 -2.43 -1.00
C CYS A 291 12.11 -2.59 -2.50
N PRO A 292 12.23 -1.51 -3.31
CA PRO A 292 11.98 -1.55 -4.73
C PRO A 292 13.07 -2.30 -5.51
N THR A 293 14.35 -2.26 -5.13
CA THR A 293 15.44 -2.98 -5.86
C THR A 293 16.70 -3.25 -5.05
N SER A 294 16.90 -2.62 -3.89
CA SER A 294 18.24 -2.41 -3.30
C SER A 294 18.55 -3.20 -2.03
N CYS A 295 17.60 -3.92 -1.43
CA CYS A 295 17.91 -4.84 -0.33
C CYS A 295 18.51 -6.17 -0.83
N LEU A 296 19.04 -6.20 -2.06
CA LEU A 296 19.64 -7.36 -2.71
C LEU A 296 20.96 -7.81 -2.07
N ASN A 297 21.47 -7.09 -1.07
CA ASN A 297 22.57 -7.57 -0.24
C ASN A 297 22.09 -8.27 1.04
N SER A 298 20.89 -8.85 1.01
CA SER A 298 20.49 -9.95 1.91
C SER A 298 20.19 -11.15 1.02
N ASP A 299 21.23 -11.79 0.51
CA ASP A 299 21.14 -13.17 0.03
C ASP A 299 21.00 -14.09 1.25
N ASP A 300 19.87 -13.95 1.94
CA ASP A 300 19.32 -14.84 2.97
C ASP A 300 17.77 -14.80 2.89
#